data_AF-A0A8J7Z9V0-F1
#
_entry.id   AF-A0A8J7Z9V0-F1
#
_cell.length_a   1.000
_cell.length_b   1.000
_cell.length_c   1.000
_cell.angle_alpha   90.00
_cell.angle_beta   90.00
_cell.angle_gamma   90.00
#
_symmetry.space_group_name_H-M   'P 1'
#
loop_
_entity.id
_entity.type
_entity.pdbx_description
1 polymer ?
#
loop_
_entity_poly.entity_id
_entity_poly.type
_entity_poly.pdbx_seq_one_letter_code
_entity_poly.pdbx_strand_id
1 'polypeptide(L)'
;MKKLKFDLYFDYEREILGTIMHFLESKTVDGIIHILIFSCGPDSIAGEMASQFSKRDPLVPLLQLVFDELTAETGLKTRLEAFTDMLRRSTYHKPIMLATKARV
;
A
#
# COMPACT_ATOMS: atom_id res chain seq x y z
N MET A 1 -12.25 3.78 11.86
CA MET A 1 -11.52 2.50 11.68
C MET A 1 -12.52 1.35 11.80
N LYS A 2 -12.84 0.64 10.72
CA LYS A 2 -13.46 -0.69 10.84
C LYS A 2 -12.46 -1.59 11.58
N LYS A 3 -12.90 -2.28 12.63
CA LYS A 3 -12.04 -3.22 13.36
C LYS A 3 -11.54 -4.28 12.38
N LEU A 4 -10.22 -4.43 12.24
CA LEU A 4 -9.64 -5.66 11.70
C LEU A 4 -10.27 -6.81 12.51
N LYS A 5 -10.91 -7.76 11.81
CA LYS A 5 -11.58 -8.90 12.46
C LYS A 5 -10.59 -9.94 13.02
N PHE A 6 -9.30 -9.75 12.79
CA PHE A 6 -8.22 -10.60 13.31
C PHE A 6 -7.43 -9.84 14.38
N ASP A 7 -7.18 -10.53 15.48
CA ASP A 7 -6.39 -10.03 16.59
C ASP A 7 -4.90 -10.27 16.28
N LEU A 8 -4.29 -9.34 15.54
CA LEU A 8 -2.84 -9.36 15.34
C LEU A 8 -2.18 -9.06 16.68
N TYR A 9 -1.46 -10.03 17.23
CA TYR A 9 -0.72 -9.89 18.49
C TYR A 9 0.25 -8.70 18.47
N PHE A 10 0.74 -8.33 17.29
CA PHE A 10 1.66 -7.23 17.11
C PHE A 10 0.92 -5.93 16.77
N ASP A 11 1.03 -4.95 17.66
CA ASP A 11 0.27 -3.70 17.59
C ASP A 11 0.68 -2.82 16.40
N TYR A 12 1.98 -2.78 16.07
CA TYR A 12 2.49 -1.97 14.96
C TYR A 12 1.95 -2.46 13.61
N GLU A 13 1.94 -3.76 13.39
CA GLU A 13 1.48 -4.41 12.16
C GLU A 13 -0.02 -4.22 12.01
N ARG A 14 -0.76 -4.24 13.12
CA ARG A 14 -2.19 -3.90 13.13
C ARG A 14 -2.43 -2.44 12.73
N GLU A 15 -1.63 -1.51 13.24
CA GLU A 15 -1.75 -0.09 12.92
C GLU A 15 -1.39 0.18 11.44
N ILE A 16 -0.30 -0.42 10.97
CA ILE A 16 0.14 -0.33 9.56
C ILE A 16 -0.94 -0.89 8.65
N LEU A 17 -1.46 -2.09 8.93
CA LEU A 17 -2.54 -2.68 8.13
C LEU A 17 -3.82 -1.84 8.17
N GLY A 18 -4.21 -1.34 9.35
CA GLY A 18 -5.36 -0.46 9.49
C GLY A 18 -5.23 0.81 8.65
N THR A 19 -4.03 1.36 8.59
CA THR A 19 -3.69 2.55 7.79
C THR A 19 -3.76 2.24 6.29
N ILE A 20 -3.15 1.13 5.85
CA ILE A 20 -3.22 0.68 4.45
C ILE A 20 -4.68 0.47 4.04
N MET A 21 -5.46 -0.27 4.84
CA MET A 21 -6.88 -0.49 4.57
C MET A 21 -7.67 0.81 4.51
N HIS A 22 -7.38 1.77 5.40
CA HIS A 22 -8.05 3.06 5.38
C HIS A 22 -7.81 3.83 4.07
N PHE A 23 -6.58 3.83 3.56
CA PHE A 23 -6.26 4.51 2.31
C PHE A 23 -6.76 3.77 1.06
N LEU A 24 -6.76 2.43 1.09
CA LEU A 24 -7.40 1.61 0.05
C LEU A 24 -8.91 1.90 -0.03
N GLU A 25 -9.60 1.97 1.11
CA GLU A 25 -11.05 2.23 1.17
C GLU A 25 -11.40 3.69 0.82
N SER A 26 -10.67 4.66 1.38
CA SER A 26 -10.98 6.09 1.23
C SER A 26 -10.56 6.67 -0.12
N LYS A 27 -9.59 6.04 -0.80
CA LYS A 27 -9.10 6.44 -2.14
C LYS A 27 -8.61 7.89 -2.18
N THR A 28 -8.07 8.37 -1.06
CA THR A 28 -7.57 9.75 -0.92
C THR A 28 -6.11 9.92 -1.32
N VAL A 29 -5.43 8.82 -1.71
CA VAL A 29 -4.04 8.79 -2.14
C VAL A 29 -3.93 8.15 -3.53
N ASP A 30 -2.90 8.53 -4.28
CA ASP A 30 -2.68 7.97 -5.62
C ASP A 30 -2.03 6.58 -5.59
N GLY A 31 -1.33 6.24 -4.51
CA GLY A 31 -0.72 4.93 -4.29
C GLY A 31 -0.15 4.81 -2.88
N ILE A 32 0.19 3.58 -2.48
CA ILE A 32 0.73 3.25 -1.17
C ILE A 32 2.06 2.52 -1.34
N ILE A 33 3.07 2.91 -0.56
CA ILE A 33 4.34 2.17 -0.45
C ILE A 33 4.42 1.60 0.96
N HIS A 34 4.45 0.27 1.07
CA HIS A 34 4.60 -0.45 2.32
C HIS A 34 6.03 -1.01 2.41
N ILE A 35 6.77 -0.57 3.42
CA ILE A 35 8.15 -0.97 3.67
C ILE A 35 8.14 -2.10 4.71
N LEU A 36 8.80 -3.21 4.40
CA LEU A 36 8.89 -4.40 5.25
C LEU A 36 10.36 -4.70 5.51
N ILE A 37 10.70 -5.12 6.73
CA ILE A 37 12.09 -5.39 7.12
C ILE A 37 12.38 -6.88 7.34
N PHE A 38 11.36 -7.73 7.38
CA PHE A 38 11.53 -9.18 7.53
C PHE A 38 10.63 -9.97 6.58
N SER A 39 11.24 -10.90 5.84
CA SER A 39 10.51 -11.79 4.92
C SER A 39 9.84 -12.99 5.60
N CYS A 40 10.18 -13.32 6.85
CA CYS A 40 9.60 -14.44 7.60
C CYS A 40 8.97 -14.06 8.97
N GLY A 41 8.89 -12.75 9.27
CA GLY A 41 8.38 -12.24 10.54
C GLY A 41 6.89 -11.87 10.52
N PRO A 42 6.40 -11.19 11.56
CA PRO A 42 5.03 -10.64 11.57
C PRO A 42 4.75 -9.72 10.37
N ASP A 43 5.77 -8.98 9.91
CA ASP A 43 5.76 -8.23 8.65
C ASP A 43 5.34 -9.06 7.44
N SER A 44 5.75 -10.34 7.34
CA SER A 44 5.39 -11.18 6.20
C SER A 44 3.88 -11.46 6.14
N ILE A 45 3.27 -11.69 7.31
CA ILE A 45 1.84 -11.90 7.45
C ILE A 45 1.10 -10.59 7.16
N ALA A 46 1.58 -9.47 7.71
CA ALA A 46 1.00 -8.16 7.46
C ALA A 46 1.10 -7.77 5.98
N GLY A 47 2.24 -8.05 5.35
CA GLY A 47 2.46 -7.88 3.92
C GLY A 47 1.48 -8.68 3.08
N GLU A 48 1.33 -9.98 3.35
CA GLU A 48 0.37 -10.80 2.61
C GLU A 48 -1.07 -10.30 2.79
N MET A 49 -1.47 -9.94 4.02
CA MET A 49 -2.79 -9.35 4.26
C MET A 49 -3.01 -8.05 3.47
N ALA A 50 -2.03 -7.13 3.48
CA ALA A 50 -2.09 -5.90 2.71
C ALA A 50 -2.23 -6.17 1.20
N SER A 51 -1.50 -7.15 0.67
CA SER A 51 -1.60 -7.61 -0.72
C SER A 51 -3.00 -8.15 -1.04
N GLN A 52 -3.57 -8.97 -0.17
CA GLN A 52 -4.93 -9.49 -0.31
C GLN A 52 -5.98 -8.38 -0.30
N PHE A 53 -5.83 -7.36 0.55
CA PHE A 53 -6.73 -6.21 0.58
C PHE A 53 -6.62 -5.37 -0.68
N SER A 54 -5.41 -5.08 -1.15
CA SER A 54 -5.18 -4.32 -2.38
C SER A 54 -5.75 -5.03 -3.61
N LYS A 55 -5.64 -6.37 -3.69
CA LYS A 55 -6.26 -7.17 -4.77
C LYS A 55 -7.79 -7.05 -4.82
N ARG A 56 -8.44 -6.78 -3.68
CA ARG A 56 -9.91 -6.61 -3.61
C ARG A 56 -10.36 -5.22 -4.05
N ASP A 57 -9.53 -4.19 -3.88
CA ASP A 57 -9.80 -2.83 -4.34
C ASP A 57 -8.58 -2.28 -5.13
N PRO A 58 -8.46 -2.62 -6.43
CA PRO A 58 -7.28 -2.33 -7.23
C PRO A 58 -7.18 -0.86 -7.68
N LEU A 59 -8.04 0.03 -7.14
CA LEU A 59 -8.07 1.44 -7.53
C LEU A 59 -6.92 2.26 -6.95
N VAL A 60 -6.32 1.79 -5.85
CA VAL A 60 -5.13 2.39 -5.23
C VAL A 60 -3.99 1.37 -5.30
N PRO A 61 -2.98 1.59 -6.15
CA PRO A 61 -1.84 0.69 -6.27
C PRO A 61 -1.04 0.61 -4.96
N LEU A 62 -0.61 -0.61 -4.61
CA LEU A 62 0.23 -0.90 -3.46
C LEU A 62 1.58 -1.47 -3.92
N LEU A 63 2.68 -0.84 -3.53
CA LEU A 63 4.04 -1.35 -3.69
C LEU A 63 4.55 -1.87 -2.33
N GLN A 64 5.06 -3.09 -2.32
CA GLN A 64 5.73 -3.67 -1.15
C GLN A 64 7.24 -3.71 -1.39
N LEU A 65 7.99 -3.09 -0.49
CA LEU A 65 9.44 -3.04 -0.50
C LEU A 65 9.97 -3.79 0.71
N VAL A 66 10.46 -5.00 0.46
CA VAL A 66 11.13 -5.81 1.48
C VAL A 66 12.61 -5.43 1.47
N PHE A 67 13.10 -4.92 2.59
CA PHE A 67 14.51 -4.64 2.83
C PHE A 67 15.12 -5.86 3.51
N ASP A 68 15.88 -6.64 2.75
CA ASP A 68 16.75 -7.69 3.27
C ASP A 68 18.23 -7.31 3.05
N GLU A 69 19.14 -8.02 3.74
CA GLU A 69 20.59 -7.80 3.61
C GLU A 69 21.13 -7.98 2.17
N LEU A 70 20.32 -8.56 1.27
CA LEU A 70 20.64 -8.82 -0.14
C LEU A 70 19.97 -7.81 -1.10
N THR A 71 19.31 -6.78 -0.59
CA THR A 71 18.57 -5.82 -1.42
C THR A 71 19.56 -4.91 -2.14
N ALA A 72 19.87 -5.25 -3.39
CA ALA A 72 20.67 -4.40 -4.27
C ALA A 72 19.98 -3.05 -4.48
N GLU A 73 20.67 -1.95 -4.17
CA GLU A 73 20.20 -0.56 -4.29
C GLU A 73 19.53 -0.25 -5.65
N THR A 74 20.11 -0.78 -6.73
CA THR A 74 19.58 -0.64 -8.09
C THR A 74 18.18 -1.25 -8.27
N GLY A 75 17.89 -2.35 -7.58
CA GLY A 75 16.57 -3.00 -7.61
C GLY A 75 15.50 -2.17 -6.93
N LEU A 76 15.85 -1.47 -5.85
CA LEU A 76 14.95 -0.55 -5.14
C LEU A 76 14.63 0.67 -6.00
N LYS A 77 15.65 1.32 -6.56
CA LYS A 77 15.51 2.50 -7.42
C LYS A 77 14.61 2.22 -8.63
N THR A 78 14.87 1.13 -9.34
CA THR A 78 14.08 0.74 -10.52
C THR A 78 12.61 0.49 -10.17
N ARG A 79 12.33 -0.14 -9.01
CA ARG A 79 10.95 -0.39 -8.56
C ARG A 79 10.22 0.91 -8.21
N LEU A 80 10.89 1.84 -7.54
CA LEU A 80 10.32 3.15 -7.21
C LEU A 80 10.04 3.99 -8.47
N GLU A 81 10.97 3.98 -9.43
CA GLU A 81 10.80 4.64 -10.73
C GLU A 81 9.61 4.04 -11.49
N ALA A 82 9.56 2.72 -11.62
CA ALA A 82 8.46 2.02 -12.30
C ALA A 82 7.10 2.27 -11.62
N PHE A 83 7.06 2.28 -10.29
CA PHE A 83 5.84 2.55 -9.53
C PHE A 83 5.37 4.00 -9.75
N THR A 84 6.27 4.97 -9.68
CA THR A 84 5.94 6.38 -9.93
C THR A 84 5.45 6.61 -11.36
N ASP A 85 6.07 5.96 -12.34
CA ASP A 85 5.64 6.01 -13.74
C ASP A 85 4.25 5.40 -13.95
N MET A 86 3.96 4.28 -13.29
CA MET A 86 2.62 3.69 -13.29
C MET A 86 1.58 4.66 -12.70
N LEU A 87 1.89 5.30 -11.56
CA LEU A 87 1.00 6.30 -10.95
C LEU A 87 0.70 7.44 -11.93
N ARG A 88 1.74 8.03 -12.53
CA ARG A 88 1.61 9.12 -13.51
C ARG A 88 0.72 8.72 -14.69
N ARG A 89 0.92 7.52 -15.25
CA ARG A 89 0.10 7.01 -16.37
C ARG A 89 -1.36 6.78 -15.97
N SER A 90 -1.61 6.30 -14.75
CA SER A 90 -2.97 6.11 -14.24
C SER A 90 -3.71 7.43 -14.03
N THR A 91 -3.00 8.51 -13.66
CA THR A 91 -3.57 9.87 -13.54
C THR A 91 -4.02 10.43 -14.87
N TYR A 92 -3.33 10.12 -15.97
CA TYR A 92 -3.74 10.52 -17.33
C TYR A 92 -5.02 9.82 -17.83
N HIS A 93 -5.44 8.71 -17.20
CA HIS A 93 -6.62 7.94 -17.60
C HIS A 93 -7.76 7.96 -16.57
N LYS A 94 -7.66 8.76 -15.49
CA LYS A 94 -8.80 8.99 -14.59
C LYS A 94 -9.77 9.98 -15.25
N PRO A 95 -11.00 9.58 -15.65
CA PRO A 95 -12.09 10.54 -15.60
C PRO A 95 -12.15 11.05 -14.16
N ILE A 96 -12.06 12.36 -14.03
CA ILE A 96 -12.11 13.13 -12.80
C ILE A 96 -13.33 12.70 -11.97
N MET A 97 -13.16 11.73 -11.06
CA MET A 97 -13.95 11.65 -9.82
C MET A 97 -13.41 12.63 -8.77
N LEU A 98 -12.64 13.63 -9.22
CA LEU A 98 -12.18 14.80 -8.45
C LEU A 98 -13.30 15.84 -8.27
N ALA A 99 -14.58 15.50 -8.51
CA ALA A 99 -15.72 16.40 -8.33
C ALA A 99 -16.33 16.41 -6.90
N THR A 100 -15.79 15.66 -5.93
CA THR A 100 -16.36 15.60 -4.56
C THR A 100 -15.43 16.16 -3.47
N LYS A 101 -14.46 17.02 -3.83
CA LYS A 101 -13.77 17.90 -2.85
C LYS A 101 -14.10 19.37 -3.14
N ALA A 102 -15.40 19.68 -3.09
CA ALA A 102 -15.93 21.04 -3.00
C ALA A 102 -17.06 21.05 -1.94
N ARG A 103 -16.65 21.02 -0.66
CA ARG A 103 -17.38 21.11 0.63
C ARG A 103 -16.67 20.11 1.55
N VAL A 104 -16.03 20.52 2.63
CA VAL A 104 -16.52 21.40 3.71
C VAL A 104 -15.38 22.28 4.20
#